data_AF-A0A3M2DS99-F1
#
_entry.id   AF-A0A3M2DS99-F1
#
_cell.length_a   1.000
_cell.length_b   1.000
_cell.length_c   1.000
_cell.angle_alpha   90.00
_cell.angle_beta   90.00
_cell.angle_gamma   90.00
#
_symmetry.space_group_name_H-M   'P 1'
#
loop_
_entity.id
_entity.type
_entity.pdbx_description
1 polymer ?
#
loop_
_entity_poly.entity_id
_entity_poly.type
_entity_poly.pdbx_seq_one_letter_code
_entity_poly.pdbx_strand_id
1 'polypeptide(L)'
;MWRERQEARDVSMKAQSMMELESALKRVAEDFRRGLRERLEVLERNEEALVFGELTEEGIREVQQHSHRIRGLAAMVGYPKLSALGEKVEQEFSDAMKSGSSRERLVEVLSALVDEIQDTLEASP
;
A
#
# COMPACT_ATOMS: atom_id res chain seq x y z
N MET A 1 49.20 -18.36 1.12
CA MET A 1 48.35 -19.57 1.29
C MET A 1 47.31 -19.48 2.41
N TRP A 2 47.64 -19.23 3.69
CA TRP A 2 46.62 -19.17 4.77
C TRP A 2 45.76 -17.88 4.72
N ARG A 3 46.36 -16.71 4.43
CA ARG A 3 45.64 -15.43 4.29
C ARG A 3 44.69 -15.41 3.08
N GLU A 4 45.15 -15.88 1.92
CA GLU A 4 44.31 -15.98 0.70
C GLU A 4 43.08 -16.88 0.90
N ARG A 5 43.19 -17.94 1.70
CA ARG A 5 42.05 -18.81 2.04
C ARG A 5 41.06 -18.15 3.00
N GLN A 6 41.50 -17.26 3.90
CA GLN A 6 40.59 -16.48 4.74
C GLN A 6 39.89 -15.37 3.95
N GLU A 7 40.61 -14.62 3.12
CA GLU A 7 40.02 -13.57 2.29
C GLU A 7 38.97 -14.13 1.32
N ALA A 8 39.24 -15.27 0.68
CA ALA A 8 38.27 -15.93 -0.19
C ALA A 8 37.00 -16.39 0.57
N ARG A 9 37.15 -16.84 1.82
CA ARG A 9 36.00 -17.22 2.67
C ARG A 9 35.17 -16.01 3.07
N ASP A 10 35.81 -14.92 3.47
CA ASP A 10 35.12 -13.69 3.89
C ASP A 10 34.36 -13.06 2.71
N VAL A 11 34.95 -13.05 1.52
CA VAL A 11 34.28 -12.59 0.29
C VAL A 11 33.09 -13.49 -0.06
N SER A 12 33.26 -14.81 0.01
CA SER A 12 32.17 -15.77 -0.25
C SER A 12 31.01 -15.61 0.74
N MET A 13 31.31 -15.40 2.03
CA MET A 13 30.28 -15.19 3.05
C MET A 13 29.53 -13.87 2.83
N LYS A 14 30.24 -12.78 2.53
CA LYS A 14 29.61 -11.49 2.22
C LYS A 14 28.71 -11.56 0.98
N ALA A 15 29.16 -12.26 -0.07
CA ALA A 15 28.36 -12.46 -1.26
C ALA A 15 27.07 -13.25 -0.95
N GLN A 16 27.17 -14.31 -0.15
CA GLN A 16 26.00 -15.07 0.28
C GLN A 16 25.02 -14.22 1.10
N SER A 17 25.50 -13.46 2.09
CA SER A 17 24.64 -12.58 2.89
C SER A 17 23.96 -11.50 2.05
N MET A 18 24.67 -10.96 1.05
CA MET A 18 24.07 -9.98 0.12
C MET A 18 22.95 -10.62 -0.71
N MET A 19 23.17 -11.82 -1.23
CA MET A 19 22.14 -12.55 -1.99
C MET A 19 20.90 -12.86 -1.14
N GLU A 20 21.10 -13.24 0.13
CA GLU A 20 20.01 -13.49 1.08
C GLU A 20 19.21 -12.22 1.37
N LEU A 21 19.89 -11.09 1.55
CA LEU A 21 19.26 -9.78 1.76
C LEU A 21 18.46 -9.34 0.51
N GLU A 22 19.04 -9.43 -0.68
CA GLU A 22 18.35 -9.09 -1.93
C GLU A 22 17.09 -9.95 -2.12
N SER A 23 17.17 -11.25 -1.84
CA SER A 23 16.02 -12.15 -1.90
C SER A 23 14.94 -11.76 -0.89
N ALA A 24 15.32 -11.39 0.34
CA ALA A 24 14.37 -10.95 1.36
C ALA A 24 13.68 -9.64 0.96
N LEU A 25 14.43 -8.67 0.44
CA LEU A 25 13.88 -7.39 -0.02
C LEU A 25 12.92 -7.58 -1.20
N LYS A 26 13.25 -8.44 -2.16
CA LYS A 26 12.35 -8.78 -3.27
C LYS A 26 11.03 -9.36 -2.78
N ARG A 27 11.06 -10.28 -1.80
CA ARG A 27 9.84 -10.84 -1.21
C ARG A 27 8.98 -9.79 -0.53
N VAL A 28 9.58 -8.90 0.26
CA VAL A 28 8.86 -7.79 0.91
C VAL A 28 8.21 -6.88 -0.14
N ALA A 29 8.92 -6.55 -1.22
CA ALA A 29 8.38 -5.74 -2.30
C ALA A 29 7.24 -6.45 -3.06
N GLU A 30 7.36 -7.76 -3.32
CA GLU A 30 6.31 -8.57 -3.94
C GLU A 30 5.06 -8.67 -3.05
N ASP A 31 5.23 -8.93 -1.76
CA ASP A 31 4.14 -9.02 -0.79
C ASP A 31 3.43 -7.67 -0.65
N PHE A 32 4.18 -6.57 -0.63
CA PHE A 32 3.62 -5.21 -0.63
C PHE A 32 2.79 -4.95 -1.89
N ARG A 33 3.34 -5.20 -3.08
CA ARG A 33 2.63 -5.01 -4.36
C ARG A 33 1.38 -5.87 -4.46
N ARG A 34 1.46 -7.15 -4.07
CA ARG A 34 0.30 -8.04 -4.02
C ARG A 34 -0.77 -7.47 -3.08
N GLY A 35 -0.36 -7.03 -1.89
CA GLY A 35 -1.24 -6.41 -0.92
C GLY A 35 -1.95 -5.17 -1.49
N LEU A 36 -1.24 -4.29 -2.19
CA LEU A 36 -1.83 -3.12 -2.84
C LEU A 36 -2.85 -3.50 -3.92
N ARG A 37 -2.50 -4.41 -4.86
CA ARG A 37 -3.41 -4.83 -5.94
C ARG A 37 -4.73 -5.40 -5.43
N GLU A 38 -4.66 -6.31 -4.47
CA GLU A 38 -5.86 -6.91 -3.84
C GLU A 38 -6.80 -5.86 -3.25
N ARG A 39 -6.25 -4.74 -2.76
CA ARG A 39 -7.03 -3.68 -2.13
C ARG A 39 -7.51 -2.64 -3.14
N LEU A 40 -6.73 -2.38 -4.17
CA LEU A 40 -7.08 -1.49 -5.27
C LEU A 40 -8.40 -1.89 -5.92
N GLU A 41 -8.58 -3.18 -6.26
CA GLU A 41 -9.81 -3.68 -6.88
C GLU A 41 -11.08 -3.40 -6.05
N VAL A 42 -10.94 -3.43 -4.71
CA VAL A 42 -12.05 -3.13 -3.80
C VAL A 42 -12.31 -1.63 -3.71
N LEU A 43 -11.24 -0.82 -3.69
CA LEU A 43 -11.36 0.63 -3.65
C LEU A 43 -11.95 1.19 -4.95
N GLU A 44 -11.50 0.74 -6.12
CA GLU A 44 -12.02 1.16 -7.43
C GLU A 44 -13.52 0.84 -7.57
N ARG A 45 -13.95 -0.36 -7.14
CA ARG A 45 -15.37 -0.73 -7.16
C ARG A 45 -16.22 0.18 -6.27
N ASN A 46 -15.72 0.48 -5.07
CA ASN A 46 -16.44 1.35 -4.14
C ASN A 46 -16.38 2.83 -4.56
N GLU A 47 -15.30 3.25 -5.22
CA GLU A 47 -15.20 4.55 -5.86
C GLU A 47 -16.26 4.70 -6.95
N GLU A 48 -16.40 3.72 -7.85
CA GLU A 48 -17.42 3.70 -8.87
C GLU A 48 -18.83 3.80 -8.26
N ALA A 49 -19.12 2.96 -7.26
CA ALA A 49 -20.39 3.01 -6.54
C ALA A 49 -20.63 4.37 -5.87
N LEU A 50 -19.59 4.99 -5.31
CA LEU A 50 -19.67 6.34 -4.74
C LEU A 50 -19.93 7.40 -5.82
N VAL A 51 -19.30 7.29 -6.98
CA VAL A 51 -19.49 8.19 -8.12
C VAL A 51 -20.88 8.05 -8.73
N PHE A 52 -21.55 6.90 -8.63
CA PHE A 52 -22.95 6.71 -9.05
C PHE A 52 -23.98 6.91 -7.95
N GLY A 53 -23.56 6.96 -6.67
CA GLY A 53 -24.45 7.20 -5.54
C GLY A 53 -25.11 5.93 -5.03
N GLU A 54 -24.47 4.80 -5.31
CA GLU A 54 -24.87 3.45 -4.97
C GLU A 54 -24.01 2.89 -3.82
N LEU A 55 -23.09 3.70 -3.27
CA LEU A 55 -22.26 3.28 -2.16
C LEU A 55 -23.11 2.96 -0.93
N THR A 56 -22.96 1.73 -0.43
CA THR A 56 -23.68 1.22 0.73
C THR A 56 -22.87 1.43 2.02
N GLU A 57 -23.50 1.26 3.18
CA GLU A 57 -22.77 1.25 4.47
C GLU A 57 -21.69 0.17 4.52
N GLU A 58 -21.92 -0.98 3.88
CA GLU A 58 -20.91 -2.04 3.81
C GLU A 58 -19.74 -1.60 2.94
N GLY A 59 -20.01 -0.94 1.80
CA GLY A 59 -18.98 -0.34 0.97
C GLY A 59 -18.14 0.72 1.70
N ILE A 60 -18.78 1.54 2.55
CA ILE A 60 -18.07 2.48 3.43
C ILE A 60 -17.11 1.73 4.38
N ARG A 61 -17.56 0.63 5.00
CA ARG A 61 -16.72 -0.19 5.90
C ARG A 61 -15.57 -0.86 5.14
N GLU A 62 -15.82 -1.34 3.93
CA GLU A 62 -14.78 -1.91 3.06
C GLU A 62 -13.71 -0.87 2.75
N VAL A 63 -14.09 0.34 2.31
CA VAL A 63 -13.15 1.44 2.04
C VAL A 63 -12.31 1.76 3.27
N GLN A 64 -12.93 1.87 4.46
CA GLN A 64 -12.20 2.12 5.71
C GLN A 64 -11.19 1.00 6.02
N GLN A 65 -11.64 -0.26 5.97
CA GLN A 65 -10.78 -1.41 6.30
C GLN A 65 -9.61 -1.53 5.33
N HIS A 66 -9.85 -1.35 4.04
CA HIS A 66 -8.83 -1.44 3.00
C HIS A 66 -7.85 -0.28 3.10
N SER A 67 -8.32 0.95 3.32
CA SER A 67 -7.47 2.13 3.53
C SER A 67 -6.59 2.01 4.77
N HIS A 68 -7.14 1.49 5.88
CA HIS A 68 -6.38 1.20 7.10
C HIS A 68 -5.21 0.23 6.85
N ARG A 69 -5.48 -0.85 6.09
CA ARG A 69 -4.46 -1.83 5.72
C ARG A 69 -3.40 -1.23 4.78
N ILE A 70 -3.82 -0.43 3.79
CA ILE A 70 -2.91 0.27 2.88
C ILE A 70 -1.99 1.20 3.68
N ARG A 71 -2.54 1.97 4.62
CA ARG A 71 -1.75 2.83 5.52
C ARG A 71 -0.66 2.05 6.23
N GLY A 72 -1.02 0.90 6.83
CA GLY A 72 -0.09 0.04 7.55
C GLY A 72 1.00 -0.53 6.65
N LEU A 73 0.62 -1.07 5.48
CA LEU A 73 1.56 -1.59 4.48
C LEU A 73 2.53 -0.49 4.02
N ALA A 74 2.00 0.66 3.62
CA ALA A 74 2.77 1.79 3.12
C ALA A 74 3.75 2.33 4.17
N ALA A 75 3.35 2.40 5.45
CA ALA A 75 4.23 2.81 6.53
C ALA A 75 5.41 1.84 6.72
N MET A 76 5.18 0.53 6.62
CA MET A 76 6.23 -0.49 6.80
C MET A 76 7.29 -0.44 5.71
N VAL A 77 6.93 -0.09 4.47
CA VAL A 77 7.85 -0.05 3.32
C VAL A 77 8.33 1.34 2.93
N GLY A 78 7.98 2.36 3.72
CA GLY A 78 8.51 3.72 3.54
C GLY A 78 7.82 4.54 2.44
N TYR A 79 6.51 4.37 2.23
CA TYR A 79 5.69 5.17 1.32
C TYR A 79 4.83 6.18 2.10
N PRO A 80 5.38 7.33 2.52
CA PRO A 80 4.69 8.26 3.42
C PRO A 80 3.45 8.91 2.79
N LYS A 81 3.49 9.22 1.49
CA LYS A 81 2.36 9.83 0.77
C LYS A 81 1.16 8.89 0.73
N LEU A 82 1.38 7.65 0.29
CA LEU A 82 0.36 6.61 0.29
C LEU A 82 -0.19 6.31 1.70
N SER A 83 0.69 6.29 2.71
CA SER A 83 0.27 6.10 4.10
C SER A 83 -0.65 7.23 4.59
N ALA A 84 -0.30 8.48 4.30
CA ALA A 84 -1.10 9.65 4.67
C ALA A 84 -2.46 9.70 3.95
N LEU A 85 -2.50 9.31 2.67
CA LEU A 85 -3.76 9.22 1.92
C LEU A 85 -4.67 8.13 2.49
N GLY A 86 -4.11 6.96 2.85
CA GLY A 86 -4.87 5.89 3.50
C GLY A 86 -5.50 6.35 4.83
N GLU A 87 -4.75 7.12 5.64
CA GLU A 87 -5.30 7.73 6.86
C GLU A 87 -6.42 8.73 6.57
N LYS A 88 -6.23 9.60 5.58
CA LYS A 88 -7.21 10.62 5.20
C LYS A 88 -8.53 9.99 4.75
N VAL A 89 -8.47 8.94 3.92
CA VAL A 89 -9.67 8.20 3.51
C VAL A 89 -10.36 7.54 4.71
N GLU A 90 -9.61 6.91 5.61
CA GLU A 90 -10.16 6.30 6.83
C GLU A 90 -10.93 7.33 7.68
N GLN A 91 -10.37 8.53 7.86
CA GLN A 91 -10.99 9.62 8.63
C GLN A 91 -12.25 10.16 7.94
N GLU A 92 -12.17 10.54 6.67
CA GLU A 92 -13.27 11.17 5.94
C GLU A 92 -14.49 10.24 5.82
N PHE A 93 -14.26 8.94 5.60
CA PHE A 93 -15.33 7.93 5.59
C PHE A 93 -15.88 7.65 7.01
N SER A 94 -15.06 7.78 8.06
CA SER A 94 -15.55 7.70 9.45
C SER A 94 -16.48 8.85 9.80
N ASP A 95 -16.13 10.05 9.36
CA ASP A 95 -16.91 11.26 9.59
C ASP A 95 -18.20 11.25 8.77
N ALA A 96 -18.17 10.66 7.56
CA ALA A 96 -19.36 10.46 6.75
C ALA A 96 -20.47 9.68 7.48
N MET A 97 -20.09 8.67 8.27
CA MET A 97 -21.03 7.87 9.06
C MET A 97 -21.57 8.60 10.30
N LYS A 98 -20.85 9.61 10.81
CA LYS A 98 -21.18 10.29 12.09
C LYS A 98 -21.91 11.61 11.88
N SER A 99 -21.40 12.44 10.98
CA SER A 99 -21.79 13.85 10.81
C SER A 99 -22.19 14.21 9.39
N GLY A 100 -21.99 13.30 8.43
CA GLY A 100 -22.25 13.53 7.01
C GLY A 100 -21.13 14.33 6.35
N SER A 101 -20.31 13.65 5.55
CA SER A 101 -19.32 14.26 4.65
C SER A 101 -19.97 14.48 3.30
N SER A 102 -19.55 15.51 2.55
CA SER A 102 -20.06 15.68 1.20
C SER A 102 -19.56 14.55 0.30
N ARG A 103 -20.42 14.07 -0.60
CA ARG A 103 -20.08 13.00 -1.53
C ARG A 103 -18.90 13.39 -2.42
N GLU A 104 -18.84 14.64 -2.87
CA GLU A 104 -17.75 15.16 -3.68
C GLU A 104 -16.41 15.04 -2.97
N ARG A 105 -16.38 15.31 -1.66
CA ARG A 105 -15.19 15.17 -0.84
C ARG A 105 -14.75 13.72 -0.72
N LEU A 106 -15.70 12.81 -0.49
CA LEU A 106 -15.41 11.38 -0.40
C LEU A 106 -14.84 10.83 -1.71
N VAL A 107 -15.38 11.28 -2.86
CA VAL A 107 -14.85 10.94 -4.17
C VAL A 107 -13.42 11.47 -4.29
N GLU A 108 -13.20 12.77 -4.07
CA GLU A 108 -11.88 13.40 -4.18
C GLU A 108 -10.79 12.64 -3.39
N VAL A 109 -11.06 12.30 -2.13
CA VAL A 109 -10.06 11.64 -1.28
C VAL A 109 -9.84 10.18 -1.67
N LEU A 110 -10.89 9.48 -2.10
CA LEU A 110 -10.79 8.08 -2.53
C LEU A 110 -10.06 7.96 -3.88
N SER A 111 -10.40 8.80 -4.86
CA SER A 111 -9.70 8.89 -6.14
C SER A 111 -8.21 9.16 -5.94
N ALA A 112 -7.86 10.11 -5.07
CA ALA A 112 -6.46 10.42 -4.78
C ALA A 112 -5.69 9.22 -4.19
N LEU A 113 -6.35 8.36 -3.40
CA LEU A 113 -5.75 7.14 -2.88
C LEU A 113 -5.60 6.08 -3.97
N VAL A 114 -6.62 5.90 -4.82
CA VAL A 114 -6.60 4.97 -5.96
C VAL A 114 -5.48 5.33 -6.93
N ASP A 115 -5.40 6.60 -7.34
CA ASP A 115 -4.35 7.12 -8.22
C ASP A 115 -2.95 6.87 -7.65
N GLU A 116 -2.73 7.18 -6.36
CA GLU A 116 -1.42 6.95 -5.72
C GLU A 116 -1.04 5.47 -5.67
N ILE A 117 -2.01 4.57 -5.47
CA ILE A 117 -1.76 3.12 -5.49
C ILE A 117 -1.34 2.69 -6.90
N GLN A 118 -2.05 3.16 -7.93
CA GLN A 118 -1.72 2.87 -9.33
C GLN A 118 -0.32 3.39 -9.67
N ASP A 119 -0.02 4.65 -9.37
CA ASP A 119 1.30 5.25 -9.56
C ASP A 119 2.40 4.43 -8.85
N THR A 120 2.15 4.00 -7.61
CA THR A 120 3.09 3.19 -6.83
C THR A 120 3.35 1.81 -7.47
N LEU A 121 2.30 1.19 -8.02
CA LEU A 121 2.39 -0.10 -8.69
C LEU A 121 3.12 0.00 -10.04
N GLU A 122 2.97 1.11 -10.76
CA GLU A 122 3.62 1.37 -12.06
C GLU A 122 5.09 1.80 -11.90
N ALA A 123 5.41 2.59 -10.87
CA ALA A 123 6.77 3.09 -10.62
C ALA A 123 7.74 2.02 -10.08
N SER A 124 7.22 0.86 -9.63
CA SER A 124 8.04 -0.22 -9.08
C SER A 124 8.55 -1.16 -10.19
N PRO A 125 9.88 -1.31 -10.38
CA PRO A 125 10.45 -2.22 -11.38
C PRO A 125 10.19 -3.72 -11.12
#